data_AF-A0A9W9MTF6-F1
#
_entry.id   AF-A0A9W9MTF6-F1
#
_cell.length_a   1.000
_cell.length_b   1.000
_cell.length_c   1.000
_cell.angle_alpha   90.00
_cell.angle_beta   90.00
_cell.angle_gamma   90.00
#
_symmetry.space_group_name_H-M   'P 1'
#
loop_
_entity.id
_entity.type
_entity.pdbx_description
1 polymer ?
#
loop_
_entity_poly.entity_id
_entity_poly.type
_entity_poly.pdbx_seq_one_letter_code
_entity_poly.pdbx_strand_id
1 'polypeptide(L)'
;MSSTNNIAFTAPINPPGATPVITPEQVWNGLLLKIRSAETFVPGAIQSTKVISDSVDSSTGNPVTVREVLFRETQKTAEETVTAFKPTRVDFEQPDGSKISNLISQGAGGELYMTYSFEWRHPGVSEAELAALFEKEKKMSQMAVEGTIKVMRQLVEEKKL
;
A
#
# COMPACT_ATOMS: atom_id res chain seq x y z
N MET A 1 9.52 -12.74 -22.42
CA MET A 1 9.87 -12.54 -21.00
C MET A 1 8.79 -11.68 -20.38
N SER A 2 8.36 -11.93 -19.14
CA SER A 2 7.35 -11.05 -18.53
C SER A 2 7.98 -9.69 -18.25
N SER A 3 7.38 -8.61 -18.74
CA SER A 3 7.81 -7.25 -18.43
C SER A 3 7.24 -6.84 -17.08
N THR A 4 7.78 -7.43 -16.01
CA THR A 4 7.25 -7.31 -14.65
C THR A 4 8.37 -7.00 -13.67
N ASN A 5 8.17 -5.99 -12.83
CA ASN A 5 9.02 -5.70 -11.69
C ASN A 5 8.38 -6.25 -10.41
N ASN A 6 9.06 -7.17 -9.75
CA ASN A 6 8.63 -7.76 -8.49
C ASN A 6 9.49 -7.20 -7.35
N ILE A 7 8.87 -6.48 -6.43
CA ILE A 7 9.58 -5.74 -5.37
C ILE A 7 8.86 -5.96 -4.06
N ALA A 8 9.61 -6.18 -2.99
CA ALA A 8 9.06 -6.15 -1.64
C ALA A 8 9.94 -5.29 -0.74
N PHE A 9 9.31 -4.55 0.17
CA PHE A 9 9.99 -3.78 1.20
C PHE A 9 9.28 -3.95 2.54
N THR A 10 10.07 -4.09 3.61
CA THR A 10 9.59 -4.32 4.97
C THR A 10 10.23 -3.33 5.93
N ALA A 11 9.44 -2.76 6.83
CA ALA A 11 9.93 -1.96 7.94
C ALA A 11 9.19 -2.29 9.26
N PRO A 12 9.86 -2.17 10.42
CA PRO A 12 9.20 -2.32 11.72
C PRO A 12 8.22 -1.16 11.95
N ILE A 13 7.02 -1.49 12.43
CA ILE A 13 6.00 -0.49 12.78
C ILE A 13 6.36 0.21 14.09
N ASN A 14 6.85 -0.55 15.06
CA ASN A 14 7.26 -0.06 16.38
C ASN A 14 8.74 -0.42 16.64
N PRO A 15 9.71 0.23 15.97
CA PRO A 15 11.12 0.00 16.28
C PRO A 15 11.44 0.45 17.73
N PRO A 16 12.51 -0.07 18.34
CA PRO A 16 12.89 0.31 19.71
C PRO A 16 12.95 1.84 19.89
N GLY A 17 12.27 2.34 20.93
CA GLY A 17 12.21 3.76 21.24
C GLY A 17 11.16 4.58 20.46
N ALA A 18 10.40 3.97 19.54
CA ALA A 18 9.31 4.67 18.85
C ALA A 18 8.15 5.00 19.81
N THR A 19 7.66 6.24 19.73
CA THR A 19 6.47 6.72 20.45
C THR A 19 5.60 7.58 19.54
N PRO A 20 4.25 7.45 19.58
CA PRO A 20 3.49 6.42 20.28
C PRO A 20 3.70 5.02 19.71
N VAL A 21 3.46 4.00 20.54
CA VAL A 21 3.37 2.59 20.10
C VAL A 21 2.03 2.40 19.39
N ILE A 22 2.07 1.98 18.13
CA ILE A 22 0.87 1.75 17.32
C ILE A 22 0.35 0.33 17.58
N THR A 23 -0.92 0.18 17.94
CA THR A 23 -1.53 -1.14 18.18
C THR A 23 -1.93 -1.84 16.88
N PRO A 24 -2.12 -3.18 16.87
CA PRO A 24 -2.61 -3.88 15.67
C PRO A 24 -3.93 -3.33 15.13
N GLU A 25 -4.85 -2.93 16.01
CA GLU A 25 -6.13 -2.34 15.62
C GLU A 25 -5.94 -0.98 14.95
N GLN A 26 -5.06 -0.13 15.48
CA GLN A 26 -4.73 1.16 14.87
C GLN A 26 -4.06 1.00 13.51
N VAL A 27 -3.17 0.01 13.37
CA VAL A 27 -2.57 -0.34 12.07
C VAL A 27 -3.67 -0.75 11.07
N TRP A 28 -4.61 -1.60 11.50
CA TRP A 28 -5.72 -2.02 10.65
C TRP A 28 -6.60 -0.84 10.22
N ASN A 29 -7.00 0.02 11.15
CA ASN A 29 -7.76 1.24 10.86
C ASN A 29 -6.99 2.18 9.92
N GLY A 30 -5.67 2.29 10.10
CA GLY A 30 -4.80 3.04 9.21
C GLY A 30 -4.77 2.47 7.79
N LEU A 31 -4.74 1.15 7.62
CA LEU A 31 -4.82 0.52 6.30
C LEU A 31 -6.17 0.82 5.63
N LEU A 32 -7.28 0.70 6.36
CA LEU A 32 -8.62 1.03 5.84
C LEU A 32 -8.72 2.51 5.41
N LEU A 33 -8.17 3.43 6.20
CA LEU A 33 -8.12 4.84 5.83
C LEU A 33 -7.26 5.04 4.57
N LYS A 34 -6.13 4.34 4.47
CA LYS A 34 -5.25 4.40 3.28
C LYS A 34 -5.93 3.91 2.01
N ILE A 35 -6.85 2.94 2.08
CA ILE A 35 -7.68 2.55 0.93
C ILE A 35 -8.45 3.76 0.39
N ARG A 36 -8.91 4.65 1.27
CA ARG A 36 -9.80 5.76 0.90
C ARG A 36 -9.09 7.10 0.68
N SER A 37 -7.88 7.26 1.19
CA SER A 37 -7.09 8.49 1.10
C SER A 37 -5.60 8.16 0.98
N ALA A 38 -5.20 7.59 -0.15
CA ALA A 38 -3.82 7.16 -0.36
C ALA A 38 -2.83 8.35 -0.41
N GLU A 39 -3.27 9.52 -0.89
CA GLU A 39 -2.52 10.77 -0.90
C GLU A 39 -2.13 11.25 0.50
N THR A 40 -2.91 10.91 1.53
CA THR A 40 -2.55 11.22 2.93
C THR A 40 -1.30 10.45 3.37
N PHE A 41 -1.15 9.21 2.92
CA PHE A 41 -0.05 8.33 3.32
C PHE A 41 1.16 8.40 2.39
N VAL A 42 0.94 8.69 1.11
CA VAL A 42 2.00 8.75 0.08
C VAL A 42 1.88 10.04 -0.75
N PRO A 43 1.94 11.24 -0.12
CA PRO A 43 1.65 12.51 -0.78
C PRO A 43 2.64 12.87 -1.90
N GLY A 44 3.86 12.31 -1.85
CA GLY A 44 4.89 12.49 -2.86
C GLY A 44 4.57 11.79 -4.19
N ALA A 45 3.81 10.69 -4.16
CA ALA A 45 3.49 9.91 -5.36
C ALA A 45 2.03 10.09 -5.81
N ILE A 46 1.10 10.21 -4.85
CA ILE A 46 -0.34 10.25 -5.12
C ILE A 46 -0.86 11.67 -4.87
N GLN A 47 -1.64 12.16 -5.83
CA GLN A 47 -2.26 13.47 -5.78
C GLN A 47 -3.64 13.44 -5.15
N SER A 48 -4.46 12.45 -5.49
CA SER A 48 -5.81 12.30 -4.95
C SER A 48 -6.32 10.87 -5.09
N THR A 49 -7.23 10.49 -4.19
CA THR A 49 -8.00 9.24 -4.24
C THR A 49 -9.48 9.56 -4.37
N LYS A 50 -10.19 8.81 -5.21
CA LYS A 50 -11.64 8.88 -5.34
C LYS A 50 -12.21 7.47 -5.22
N VAL A 51 -13.08 7.25 -4.24
CA VAL A 51 -13.79 5.98 -4.11
C VAL A 51 -14.93 5.95 -5.13
N ILE A 52 -15.04 4.85 -5.87
CA ILE A 52 -16.03 4.63 -6.91
C ILE A 52 -17.19 3.79 -6.38
N SER A 53 -16.88 2.70 -5.69
CA SER A 53 -17.89 1.82 -5.12
C SER A 53 -17.35 1.04 -3.93
N ASP A 54 -18.29 0.57 -3.11
CA ASP A 54 -18.05 -0.34 -2.00
C ASP A 54 -18.97 -1.55 -2.16
N SER A 55 -18.43 -2.72 -1.87
CA SER A 55 -19.14 -4.00 -1.95
C SER A 55 -18.53 -5.02 -0.99
N VAL A 56 -19.08 -6.22 -1.00
CA VAL A 56 -18.57 -7.37 -0.26
C VAL A 56 -18.39 -8.52 -1.25
N ASP A 57 -17.22 -9.13 -1.25
CA ASP A 57 -16.97 -10.34 -2.03
C ASP A 57 -17.88 -11.47 -1.53
N SER A 58 -18.73 -12.01 -2.41
CA SER A 58 -19.75 -12.99 -2.02
C SER A 58 -19.19 -14.36 -1.64
N SER A 59 -17.96 -14.67 -2.07
CA SER A 59 -17.30 -15.95 -1.79
C SER A 59 -16.52 -15.95 -0.48
N THR A 60 -15.95 -14.80 -0.12
CA THR A 60 -15.07 -14.66 1.05
C THR A 60 -15.67 -13.82 2.17
N GLY A 61 -16.69 -13.01 1.89
CA GLY A 61 -17.27 -12.05 2.83
C GLY A 61 -16.38 -10.83 3.11
N ASN A 62 -15.28 -10.66 2.37
CA ASN A 62 -14.35 -9.55 2.58
C ASN A 62 -14.89 -8.24 1.97
N PRO A 63 -14.68 -7.09 2.63
CA PRO A 63 -14.95 -5.79 2.03
C PRO A 63 -14.10 -5.57 0.77
N VAL A 64 -14.74 -5.07 -0.28
CA VAL A 64 -14.10 -4.68 -1.54
C VAL A 64 -14.42 -3.22 -1.84
N THR A 65 -13.40 -2.41 -2.06
CA THR A 65 -13.52 -1.01 -2.47
C THR A 65 -12.89 -0.85 -3.84
N VAL A 66 -13.64 -0.29 -4.79
CA VAL A 66 -13.10 0.15 -6.09
C VAL A 66 -12.78 1.63 -5.98
N ARG A 67 -11.56 2.02 -6.36
CA ARG A 67 -11.08 3.41 -6.28
C ARG A 67 -10.29 3.81 -7.51
N GLU A 68 -10.25 5.11 -7.76
CA GLU A 68 -9.35 5.76 -8.71
C GLU A 68 -8.27 6.53 -7.92
N VAL A 69 -7.00 6.34 -8.27
CA VAL A 69 -5.87 7.11 -7.74
C VAL A 69 -5.20 7.91 -8.85
N LEU A 70 -5.00 9.21 -8.64
CA LEU A 70 -4.26 10.09 -9.56
C LEU A 70 -2.80 10.17 -9.13
N PHE A 71 -1.89 9.74 -10.00
CA PHE A 71 -0.45 9.85 -9.75
C PHE A 71 0.07 11.25 -10.08
N ARG A 72 0.83 11.82 -9.15
CA ARG A 72 1.31 13.20 -9.23
C ARG A 72 2.29 13.42 -10.38
N GLU A 73 3.24 12.51 -10.56
CA GLU A 73 4.31 12.68 -11.56
C GLU A 73 3.79 12.49 -12.99
N THR A 74 2.98 11.47 -13.22
CA THR A 74 2.53 11.09 -14.57
C THR A 74 1.22 11.76 -14.96
N GLN A 75 0.48 12.33 -13.99
CA GLN A 75 -0.89 12.81 -14.17
C GLN A 75 -1.83 11.76 -14.78
N LYS A 76 -1.52 10.47 -14.55
CA LYS A 76 -2.35 9.34 -14.95
C LYS A 76 -3.17 8.83 -13.77
N THR A 77 -4.38 8.39 -14.07
CA THR A 77 -5.24 7.68 -13.12
C THR A 77 -5.02 6.18 -13.22
N ALA A 78 -4.98 5.48 -12.09
CA ALA A 78 -5.15 4.04 -12.03
C ALA A 78 -6.43 3.70 -11.27
N GLU A 79 -7.22 2.80 -11.85
CA GLU A 79 -8.32 2.14 -11.14
C GLU A 79 -7.75 0.95 -10.38
N GLU A 80 -8.17 0.78 -9.14
CA GLU A 80 -7.75 -0.31 -8.27
C GLU A 80 -8.99 -0.95 -7.62
N THR A 81 -9.08 -2.27 -7.74
CA THR A 81 -9.99 -3.09 -6.92
C THR A 81 -9.23 -3.50 -5.68
N VAL A 82 -9.72 -3.10 -4.51
CA VAL A 82 -9.03 -3.31 -3.23
C VAL A 82 -9.83 -4.24 -2.33
N THR A 83 -9.26 -5.38 -1.95
CA THR A 83 -9.88 -6.34 -1.05
C THR A 83 -9.22 -6.30 0.32
N ALA A 84 -10.03 -6.17 1.37
CA ALA A 84 -9.54 -6.07 2.75
C ALA A 84 -9.66 -7.41 3.49
N PHE A 85 -8.53 -8.02 3.84
CA PHE A 85 -8.42 -9.26 4.59
C PHE A 85 -8.04 -8.96 6.05
N LYS A 86 -9.05 -8.73 6.89
CA LYS A 86 -8.84 -8.43 8.31
C LYS A 86 -8.18 -9.62 9.03
N PRO A 87 -7.22 -9.39 9.95
CA PRO A 87 -6.69 -8.10 10.41
C PRO A 87 -5.36 -7.69 9.77
N THR A 88 -4.88 -8.41 8.76
CA THR A 88 -3.46 -8.37 8.41
C THR A 88 -3.14 -7.86 7.02
N ARG A 89 -4.09 -7.83 6.08
CA ARG A 89 -3.72 -7.58 4.68
C ARG A 89 -4.78 -6.79 3.92
N VAL A 90 -4.35 -5.94 3.02
CA VAL A 90 -5.18 -5.34 1.97
C VAL A 90 -4.47 -5.54 0.63
N ASP A 91 -5.19 -6.07 -0.35
CA ASP A 91 -4.66 -6.37 -1.69
C ASP A 91 -5.31 -5.44 -2.71
N PHE A 92 -4.49 -4.86 -3.59
CA PHE A 92 -4.89 -3.97 -4.67
C PHE A 92 -4.61 -4.67 -5.99
N GLU A 93 -5.59 -4.69 -6.88
CA GLU A 93 -5.45 -5.22 -8.23
C GLU A 93 -5.80 -4.13 -9.25
N GLN A 94 -4.94 -3.95 -10.24
CA GLN A 94 -5.12 -3.01 -11.35
C GLN A 94 -5.57 -3.75 -12.63
N PRO A 95 -6.27 -3.09 -13.57
CA PRO A 95 -6.76 -3.72 -14.80
C PRO A 95 -5.67 -4.32 -15.71
N ASP A 96 -4.44 -3.83 -15.62
CA ASP A 96 -3.29 -4.36 -16.36
C ASP A 96 -2.71 -5.66 -15.73
N GLY A 97 -3.31 -6.11 -14.63
CA GLY A 97 -2.90 -7.27 -13.84
C GLY A 97 -1.82 -6.97 -12.80
N SER A 98 -1.40 -5.71 -12.63
CA SER A 98 -0.50 -5.33 -11.55
C SER A 98 -1.15 -5.57 -10.20
N LYS A 99 -0.36 -6.07 -9.24
CA LYS A 99 -0.84 -6.42 -7.90
C LYS A 99 0.01 -5.77 -6.83
N ILE A 100 -0.63 -5.29 -5.78
CA ILE A 100 0.03 -4.75 -4.60
C ILE A 100 -0.59 -5.39 -3.37
N SER A 101 0.22 -5.87 -2.44
CA SER A 101 -0.26 -6.35 -1.14
C SER A 101 0.39 -5.54 -0.04
N ASN A 102 -0.43 -4.93 0.81
CA ASN A 102 0.03 -4.31 2.04
C ASN A 102 -0.30 -5.26 3.19
N LEU A 103 0.73 -5.86 3.78
CA LEU A 103 0.57 -6.87 4.83
C LEU A 103 1.22 -6.43 6.15
N ILE A 104 0.63 -6.88 7.24
CA ILE A 104 1.11 -6.77 8.61
C ILE A 104 1.52 -8.17 9.05
N SER A 105 2.77 -8.31 9.49
CA SER A 105 3.30 -9.58 9.99
C SER A 105 3.87 -9.41 11.39
N GLN A 106 3.90 -10.51 12.14
CA GLN A 106 4.54 -10.58 13.45
C GLN A 106 5.90 -11.25 13.37
N GLY A 107 6.90 -10.65 14.01
CA GLY A 107 8.17 -11.31 14.30
C GLY A 107 8.02 -12.39 15.37
N ALA A 108 9.04 -13.22 15.54
CA ALA A 108 9.03 -14.29 16.55
C ALA A 108 8.90 -13.76 17.99
N GLY A 109 9.29 -12.50 18.24
CA GLY A 109 9.14 -11.81 19.52
C GLY A 109 7.83 -11.02 19.64
N GLY A 110 6.93 -11.09 18.65
CA GLY A 110 5.68 -10.33 18.62
C GLY A 110 5.80 -8.92 18.04
N GLU A 111 6.95 -8.56 17.46
CA GLU A 111 7.16 -7.26 16.81
C GLU A 111 6.25 -7.13 15.57
N LEU A 112 5.69 -5.94 15.35
CA LEU A 112 4.88 -5.70 14.15
C LEU A 112 5.73 -5.15 13.02
N TYR A 113 5.56 -5.73 11.83
CA TYR A 113 6.18 -5.29 10.58
C TYR A 113 5.12 -4.95 9.56
N MET A 114 5.39 -3.89 8.78
CA MET A 114 4.63 -3.57 7.58
C MET A 114 5.46 -3.96 6.38
N THR A 115 4.89 -4.79 5.51
CA THR A 115 5.54 -5.24 4.28
C THR A 115 4.64 -4.93 3.10
N TYR A 116 5.16 -4.22 2.11
CA TYR A 116 4.47 -4.07 0.83
C TYR A 116 5.17 -4.93 -0.20
N SER A 117 4.40 -5.72 -0.94
CA SER A 117 4.88 -6.44 -2.12
C SER A 117 4.16 -5.92 -3.36
N PHE A 118 4.91 -5.74 -4.43
CA PHE A 118 4.47 -5.18 -5.70
C PHE A 118 4.82 -6.17 -6.80
N GLU A 119 3.85 -6.43 -7.67
CA GLU A 119 4.01 -7.05 -8.98
C GLU A 119 3.55 -6.00 -9.99
N TRP A 120 4.46 -5.13 -10.44
CA TRP A 120 4.15 -4.08 -11.42
C TRP A 120 4.38 -4.60 -12.83
N ARG A 121 3.35 -4.52 -13.67
CA ARG A 121 3.37 -4.98 -15.06
C ARG A 121 3.58 -3.80 -16.00
N HIS A 122 4.50 -3.97 -16.95
CA HIS A 122 4.90 -2.95 -17.92
C HIS A 122 4.82 -3.50 -19.34
N PRO A 123 3.60 -3.76 -19.88
CA PRO A 123 3.45 -4.34 -21.20
C PRO A 123 4.12 -3.47 -22.28
N GLY A 124 4.91 -4.10 -23.15
CA GLY A 124 5.57 -3.43 -24.29
C GLY A 124 6.85 -2.66 -23.96
N VAL A 125 7.31 -2.71 -22.71
CA VAL A 125 8.56 -2.04 -22.28
C VAL A 125 9.78 -2.93 -22.57
N SER A 126 10.88 -2.32 -23.03
CA SER A 126 12.15 -3.02 -23.27
C SER A 126 12.86 -3.41 -21.97
N GLU A 127 13.83 -4.31 -22.05
CA GLU A 127 14.59 -4.76 -20.88
C GLU A 127 15.36 -3.60 -20.19
N ALA A 128 15.94 -2.69 -20.98
CA ALA A 128 16.67 -1.53 -20.46
C ALA A 128 15.73 -0.55 -19.72
N GLU A 129 14.54 -0.32 -20.27
CA GLU A 129 13.53 0.53 -19.62
C GLU A 129 12.96 -0.15 -18.37
N LEU A 130 12.74 -1.47 -18.40
CA LEU A 130 12.28 -2.24 -17.24
C LEU A 130 13.28 -2.14 -16.07
N ALA A 131 14.57 -2.23 -16.35
CA ALA A 131 15.63 -2.06 -15.36
C ALA A 131 15.67 -0.63 -14.78
N ALA A 132 15.46 0.39 -15.60
CA ALA A 132 15.38 1.77 -15.14
C ALA A 132 14.15 2.02 -14.25
N LEU A 133 13.00 1.43 -14.61
CA LEU A 133 11.78 1.46 -13.80
C LEU A 133 12.02 0.78 -12.45
N PHE A 134 12.68 -0.38 -12.43
CA PHE A 134 12.93 -1.16 -11.22
C PHE A 134 13.64 -0.34 -10.13
N GLU A 135 14.68 0.43 -10.48
CA GLU A 135 15.40 1.25 -9.51
C GLU A 135 14.55 2.40 -8.94
N LYS A 136 13.68 3.00 -9.76
CA LYS A 136 12.73 4.03 -9.32
C LYS A 136 11.67 3.43 -8.40
N GLU A 137 11.12 2.31 -8.81
CA GLU A 137 10.07 1.54 -8.14
C GLU A 137 10.52 0.97 -6.80
N LYS A 138 11.77 0.53 -6.71
CA LYS A 138 12.39 0.12 -5.44
C LYS A 138 12.41 1.26 -4.42
N LYS A 139 12.81 2.46 -4.83
CA LYS A 139 12.78 3.64 -3.95
C LYS A 139 11.35 4.03 -3.56
N MET A 140 10.42 3.93 -4.50
CA MET A 140 9.01 4.18 -4.25
C MET A 140 8.42 3.20 -3.22
N SER A 141 8.77 1.92 -3.31
CA SER A 141 8.31 0.88 -2.37
C SER A 141 8.71 1.19 -0.93
N GLN A 142 9.98 1.56 -0.72
CA GLN A 142 10.50 2.00 0.58
C GLN A 142 9.76 3.23 1.09
N MET A 143 9.65 4.28 0.26
CA MET A 143 8.97 5.51 0.62
C MET A 143 7.50 5.27 1.01
N ALA A 144 6.81 4.38 0.30
CA ALA A 144 5.41 4.08 0.57
C ALA A 144 5.23 3.40 1.93
N VAL A 145 6.10 2.45 2.30
CA VAL A 145 6.04 1.76 3.59
C VAL A 145 6.39 2.70 4.73
N GLU A 146 7.55 3.36 4.66
CA GLU A 146 8.03 4.26 5.72
C GLU A 146 7.10 5.47 5.90
N GLY A 147 6.65 6.05 4.79
CA GLY A 147 5.67 7.15 4.78
C GLY A 147 4.34 6.74 5.41
N THR A 148 3.85 5.53 5.11
CA THR A 148 2.62 5.03 5.74
C THR A 148 2.78 4.89 7.25
N ILE A 149 3.87 4.27 7.72
CA ILE A 149 4.14 4.11 9.16
C ILE A 149 4.23 5.48 9.85
N LYS A 150 4.91 6.44 9.23
CA LYS A 150 5.03 7.81 9.76
C LYS A 150 3.66 8.47 9.93
N VAL A 151 2.82 8.42 8.90
CA VAL A 151 1.49 9.03 8.91
C VAL A 151 0.57 8.33 9.90
N MET A 152 0.58 7.00 9.98
CA MET A 152 -0.18 6.27 11.00
C MET A 152 0.19 6.72 12.41
N ARG A 153 1.48 6.89 12.69
CA ARG A 153 1.95 7.38 13.99
C ARG A 153 1.44 8.78 14.32
N GLN A 154 1.50 9.69 13.34
CA GLN A 154 0.95 11.04 13.49
C GLN A 154 -0.55 10.99 13.77
N LEU A 155 -1.32 10.16 13.05
CA LEU A 155 -2.76 10.05 13.27
C LEU A 155 -3.09 9.45 14.65
N VAL A 156 -2.29 8.52 15.16
CA VAL A 156 -2.43 8.01 16.53
C VAL A 156 -2.17 9.11 17.56
N GLU A 157 -1.12 9.91 17.38
CA GLU A 157 -0.81 11.06 18.24
C GLU A 157 -1.95 12.09 18.25
N GLU A 158 -2.56 12.33 17.09
CA GLU A 158 -3.73 13.20 16.92
C GLU A 158 -5.06 12.57 17.36
N LYS A 159 -5.06 11.31 17.85
CA LYS A 159 -6.25 10.53 18.25
C LYS A 159 -7.27 10.34 17.13
N LYS A 160 -6.79 10.19 15.90
CA LYS A 160 -7.58 9.93 14.68
C LYS A 160 -7.54 8.47 14.23
N LEU A 161 -6.81 7.60 14.95
CA LEU A 161 -6.74 6.14 14.76
C LEU A 161 -6.89 5.38 16.08
#